data_AF-A0A5S4T507-F1
#
_entry.id   AF-A0A5S4T507-F1
#
_cell.length_a   1.000
_cell.length_b   1.000
_cell.length_c   1.000
_cell.angle_alpha   90.00
_cell.angle_beta   90.00
_cell.angle_gamma   90.00
#
_symmetry.space_group_name_H-M   'P 1'
#
loop_
_entity.id
_entity.type
_entity.pdbx_description
1 polymer ?
#
loop_
_entity_poly.entity_id
_entity_poly.type
_entity_poly.pdbx_seq_one_letter_code
_entity_poly.pdbx_strand_id
1 'polypeptide(L)'
;LASFKALDDKLVESIYKELTYKGIFLESEKEYLANGAYQTRNALYSTEELQTLLTYNALLYKKAAEQIKKGHFVINPYTSDGKSVQGEQLKAITRFEADLDLGQARHLVTLPAKDKRQQFLTLMRKEDNL
;
A
#
# COMPACT_ATOMS: atom_id res chain seq x y z
N LEU A 1 38.07 -21.03 28.25
CA LEU A 1 36.63 -20.69 28.16
C LEU A 1 36.52 -19.42 27.32
N ALA A 2 35.98 -19.50 26.10
CA ALA A 2 35.86 -18.34 25.23
C ALA A 2 34.92 -17.32 25.88
N SER A 3 35.40 -16.10 26.06
CA SER A 3 34.61 -14.94 26.49
C SER A 3 33.59 -14.64 25.39
N PHE A 4 32.31 -14.87 25.66
CA PHE A 4 31.25 -14.37 24.79
C PHE A 4 31.26 -12.84 24.86
N LYS A 5 31.54 -12.20 23.73
CA LYS A 5 31.36 -10.75 23.58
C LYS A 5 29.91 -10.42 23.92
N ALA A 6 29.69 -9.63 24.97
CA ALA A 6 28.36 -9.10 25.25
C ALA A 6 27.84 -8.42 23.98
N LEU A 7 26.70 -8.87 23.47
CA LEU A 7 26.09 -8.25 22.30
C LEU A 7 25.82 -6.78 22.64
N ASP A 8 26.20 -5.88 21.73
CA ASP A 8 25.91 -4.45 21.85
C ASP A 8 24.39 -4.26 21.92
N ASP A 9 23.89 -3.63 22.98
CA ASP A 9 22.46 -3.39 23.19
C ASP A 9 21.82 -2.68 21.99
N LYS A 10 22.60 -1.85 21.26
CA LYS A 10 22.14 -1.20 20.02
C LYS A 10 21.90 -2.18 18.88
N LEU A 11 22.74 -3.22 18.76
CA LEU A 11 22.58 -4.27 17.76
C LEU A 11 21.33 -5.12 18.06
N VAL A 12 21.10 -5.40 19.34
CA VAL A 12 19.91 -6.12 19.80
C VAL A 12 18.65 -5.30 19.49
N GLU A 13 18.64 -4.01 19.79
CA GLU A 13 17.52 -3.11 19.50
C GLU A 13 17.23 -2.97 17.99
N SER A 14 18.26 -2.90 17.14
CA SER A 14 18.07 -2.85 15.68
C SER A 14 17.47 -4.13 15.13
N ILE A 15 17.90 -5.29 15.62
CA ILE A 15 17.36 -6.60 15.22
C ILE A 15 15.88 -6.70 15.63
N TYR A 16 15.52 -6.27 16.85
CA TYR A 16 14.12 -6.27 17.28
C TYR A 16 13.24 -5.33 16.46
N LYS A 17 13.76 -4.18 16.01
CA LYS A 17 13.04 -3.26 15.10
C LYS A 17 12.79 -3.88 13.73
N GLU A 18 13.74 -4.66 13.20
CA GLU A 18 13.56 -5.37 11.92
C GLU A 18 12.57 -6.54 12.03
N LEU A 19 12.54 -7.21 13.18
CA LEU A 19 11.61 -8.31 13.48
C LEU A 19 10.20 -7.84 13.88
N THR A 20 9.93 -6.54 13.81
CA THR A 20 8.61 -5.99 14.14
C THR A 20 7.64 -6.20 12.97
N TYR A 21 6.54 -6.91 13.23
CA TYR A 21 5.45 -7.13 12.29
C TYR A 21 4.78 -5.81 11.88
N LYS A 22 4.75 -5.56 10.58
CA LYS A 22 4.07 -4.42 9.96
C LYS A 22 2.85 -4.91 9.21
N GLY A 23 1.75 -4.18 9.33
CA GLY A 23 0.52 -4.58 8.67
C GLY A 23 -0.64 -3.68 9.04
N ILE A 24 -1.83 -4.22 8.80
CA ILE A 24 -3.10 -3.65 9.19
C ILE A 24 -3.66 -4.58 10.27
N PHE A 25 -4.01 -4.02 11.42
CA PHE A 25 -4.43 -4.77 12.58
C PHE A 25 -5.80 -4.33 13.06
N LEU A 26 -6.56 -5.24 13.65
CA LEU A 26 -7.87 -4.94 14.21
C LEU A 26 -7.74 -4.25 15.56
N GLU A 27 -8.50 -3.18 15.76
CA GLU A 27 -8.46 -2.38 17.00
C GLU A 27 -8.93 -3.18 18.22
N SER A 28 -9.89 -4.11 18.07
CA SER A 28 -10.36 -4.96 19.18
C SER A 28 -9.28 -5.89 19.73
N GLU A 29 -8.31 -6.27 18.89
CA GLU A 29 -7.25 -7.21 19.27
C GLU A 29 -6.01 -6.51 19.83
N LYS A 30 -6.09 -5.20 20.08
CA LYS A 30 -4.96 -4.38 20.52
C LYS A 30 -4.26 -4.94 21.77
N GLU A 31 -5.02 -5.51 22.70
CA GLU A 31 -4.50 -6.09 23.94
C GLU A 31 -3.61 -7.31 23.66
N TYR A 32 -4.00 -8.15 22.69
CA TYR A 32 -3.18 -9.30 22.26
C TYR A 32 -1.94 -8.87 21.47
N LEU A 33 -2.03 -7.75 20.74
CA LEU A 33 -0.92 -7.19 19.96
C LEU A 33 0.10 -6.46 20.84
N ALA A 34 -0.31 -5.93 21.99
CA ALA A 34 0.57 -5.19 22.91
C ALA A 34 1.71 -6.04 23.47
N ASN A 35 1.52 -7.36 23.56
CA ASN A 35 2.51 -8.31 24.08
C ASN A 35 3.48 -8.83 23.01
N GLY A 36 3.30 -8.45 21.74
CA GLY A 36 4.12 -8.92 20.63
C GLY A 36 4.91 -7.80 19.95
N ALA A 37 5.81 -8.19 19.05
CA ALA A 37 6.59 -7.26 18.23
C ALA A 37 5.74 -6.73 17.06
N TYR A 38 4.70 -5.92 17.32
CA TYR A 38 3.82 -5.37 16.30
C TYR A 38 3.91 -3.84 16.20
N GLN A 39 3.97 -3.31 14.98
CA GLN A 39 3.91 -1.88 14.74
C GLN A 39 2.45 -1.41 14.76
N THR A 40 1.92 -1.07 15.93
CA THR A 40 0.50 -0.70 16.12
C THR A 40 0.19 0.78 15.84
N ARG A 41 1.20 1.66 15.88
CA ARG A 41 1.01 3.11 15.65
C ARG A 41 0.48 3.37 14.23
N ASN A 42 -0.69 3.99 14.14
CA ASN A 42 -1.42 4.27 12.88
C ASN A 42 -1.82 3.02 12.06
N ALA A 43 -1.74 1.84 12.67
CA ALA A 43 -1.96 0.55 11.99
C ALA A 43 -3.16 -0.22 12.55
N LEU A 44 -3.84 0.33 13.57
CA LEU A 44 -5.08 -0.20 14.13
C LEU A 44 -6.29 0.36 13.38
N TYR A 45 -7.17 -0.53 12.94
CA TYR A 45 -8.35 -0.22 12.15
C TYR A 45 -9.58 -0.81 12.84
N SER A 46 -10.69 -0.09 12.78
CA SER A 46 -11.97 -0.64 13.25
C SER A 46 -12.48 -1.72 12.30
N THR A 47 -13.39 -2.58 12.78
CA THR A 47 -14.04 -3.59 11.95
C THR A 47 -14.72 -2.98 10.72
N GLU A 48 -15.33 -1.80 10.88
CA GLU A 48 -15.99 -1.08 9.78
C GLU A 48 -14.99 -0.55 8.75
N GLU A 49 -13.84 -0.04 9.20
CA GLU A 49 -12.77 0.42 8.30
C GLU A 49 -12.21 -0.77 7.49
N LEU A 50 -11.97 -1.91 8.14
CA LEU A 50 -11.54 -3.14 7.46
C LEU A 50 -12.58 -3.64 6.45
N GLN A 51 -13.86 -3.65 6.83
CA GLN A 51 -14.93 -4.03 5.92
C GLN A 51 -14.98 -3.11 4.71
N THR A 52 -14.80 -1.80 4.90
CA THR A 52 -14.69 -0.83 3.80
C THR A 52 -13.55 -1.19 2.85
N LEU A 53 -12.36 -1.52 3.39
CA LEU A 53 -11.19 -1.91 2.58
C LEU A 53 -11.45 -3.19 1.78
N LEU A 54 -12.06 -4.20 2.40
CA LEU A 54 -12.39 -5.48 1.77
C LEU A 54 -13.42 -5.31 0.65
N THR A 55 -14.50 -4.57 0.92
CA THR A 55 -15.53 -4.29 -0.09
C THR A 55 -14.96 -3.53 -1.28
N TYR A 56 -14.17 -2.48 -1.02
CA TYR A 56 -13.53 -1.71 -2.09
C TYR A 56 -12.54 -2.55 -2.90
N ASN A 57 -11.77 -3.43 -2.25
CA ASN A 57 -10.88 -4.35 -2.95
C ASN A 57 -11.63 -5.32 -3.88
N ALA A 58 -12.77 -5.85 -3.44
CA ALA A 58 -13.64 -6.67 -4.29
C ALA A 58 -14.18 -5.88 -5.50
N LEU A 59 -14.57 -4.62 -5.30
CA LEU A 59 -14.98 -3.72 -6.38
C LEU A 59 -13.84 -3.49 -7.40
N LEU A 60 -12.61 -3.26 -6.93
CA LEU A 60 -11.45 -3.09 -7.80
C LEU A 60 -11.21 -4.34 -8.67
N TYR A 61 -11.26 -5.53 -8.08
CA TYR A 61 -11.12 -6.78 -8.83
C TYR A 61 -12.22 -6.95 -9.88
N LYS A 62 -13.47 -6.62 -9.54
CA LYS A 62 -14.59 -6.67 -10.49
C LYS A 62 -14.38 -5.71 -11.65
N LYS A 63 -14.05 -4.43 -11.38
CA LYS A 63 -13.77 -3.41 -12.41
C LYS A 63 -12.60 -3.84 -13.31
N ALA A 64 -11.53 -4.35 -12.72
CA ALA A 64 -10.37 -4.85 -13.47
C ALA A 64 -10.76 -6.02 -14.38
N ALA A 65 -11.51 -6.99 -13.87
CA ALA A 65 -11.97 -8.14 -14.65
C ALA A 65 -12.88 -7.72 -15.81
N GLU A 66 -13.81 -6.79 -15.60
CA GLU A 66 -14.66 -6.23 -16.65
C GLU A 66 -13.83 -5.53 -17.73
N GLN A 67 -12.82 -4.74 -17.35
CA GLN A 67 -11.95 -4.06 -18.31
C GLN A 67 -11.09 -5.04 -19.12
N ILE A 68 -10.52 -6.06 -18.47
CA ILE A 68 -9.74 -7.11 -19.13
C ILE A 68 -10.60 -7.84 -20.17
N LYS A 69 -11.85 -8.17 -19.82
CA LYS A 69 -12.79 -8.86 -20.72
C LYS A 69 -13.17 -8.05 -21.96
N LYS A 70 -13.10 -6.72 -21.90
CA LYS A 70 -13.31 -5.87 -23.09
C LYS A 70 -12.17 -6.00 -24.11
N GLY A 71 -11.02 -6.55 -23.72
CA GLY A 71 -9.87 -6.74 -24.60
C GLY A 71 -9.15 -5.44 -25.02
N HIS A 72 -9.50 -4.32 -24.39
CA HIS A 72 -8.89 -3.02 -24.68
C HIS A 72 -7.92 -2.63 -23.57
N PHE A 73 -6.63 -2.66 -23.89
CA PHE A 73 -5.53 -2.36 -22.98
C PHE A 73 -4.84 -1.08 -23.39
N VAL A 74 -4.87 -0.10 -22.50
CA VAL A 74 -4.14 1.16 -22.65
C VAL A 74 -2.75 1.04 -22.02
N ILE A 75 -1.75 1.65 -22.64
CA ILE A 75 -0.38 1.70 -22.10
C ILE A 75 -0.30 2.94 -21.19
N ASN A 76 -0.67 2.77 -19.92
CA ASN A 76 -0.75 3.86 -18.94
C ASN A 76 -0.02 3.50 -17.63
N PRO A 77 1.32 3.50 -17.64
CA PRO A 77 2.08 3.19 -16.44
C PRO A 77 1.83 4.21 -15.33
N TYR A 78 2.09 3.83 -14.08
CA TYR A 78 1.95 4.75 -12.95
C TYR A 78 3.17 5.65 -12.83
N THR A 79 2.95 6.92 -12.45
CA THR A 79 4.00 7.87 -12.10
C THR A 79 3.71 8.52 -10.76
N SER A 80 4.72 8.60 -9.90
CA SER A 80 4.63 9.26 -8.59
C SER A 80 5.12 10.71 -8.61
N ASP A 81 6.07 11.01 -9.51
CA ASP A 81 6.79 12.28 -9.58
C ASP A 81 6.50 13.07 -10.87
N GLY A 82 5.75 12.48 -11.81
CA GLY A 82 5.51 13.05 -13.14
C GLY A 82 6.75 13.11 -14.02
N LYS A 83 7.81 12.36 -13.69
CA LYS A 83 9.09 12.34 -14.43
C LYS A 83 9.52 10.93 -14.78
N SER A 84 9.16 9.95 -13.94
CA SER A 84 9.51 8.55 -14.10
C SER A 84 8.26 7.67 -14.01
N VAL A 85 8.36 6.48 -14.59
CA VAL A 85 7.31 5.46 -14.54
C VAL A 85 7.72 4.31 -13.62
N GLN A 86 6.77 3.81 -12.83
CA GLN A 86 7.01 2.71 -11.90
C GLN A 86 6.75 1.33 -12.53
N GLY A 87 7.35 0.30 -11.93
CA GLY A 87 7.15 -1.11 -12.30
C GLY A 87 8.06 -1.61 -13.43
N GLU A 88 8.03 -2.92 -13.66
CA GLU A 88 8.72 -3.54 -14.79
C GLU A 88 8.02 -3.17 -16.10
N GLN A 89 8.74 -2.50 -16.98
CA GLN A 89 8.19 -2.00 -18.23
C GLN A 89 8.61 -2.92 -19.38
N LEU A 90 7.64 -3.49 -20.09
CA LEU A 90 7.86 -4.26 -21.32
C LEU A 90 8.13 -3.32 -22.51
N LYS A 91 9.09 -2.40 -22.38
CA LYS A 91 9.33 -1.29 -23.33
C LYS A 91 9.55 -1.75 -24.76
N ALA A 92 10.19 -2.91 -24.95
CA ALA A 92 10.42 -3.49 -26.29
C ALA A 92 9.11 -3.82 -27.02
N ILE A 93 8.04 -4.11 -26.28
CA ILE A 93 6.71 -4.45 -26.80
C ILE A 93 5.81 -3.22 -26.81
N THR A 94 5.73 -2.50 -25.68
CA THR A 94 4.84 -1.35 -25.52
C THR A 94 5.30 -0.12 -26.28
N ARG A 95 6.61 -0.03 -26.57
CA ARG A 95 7.26 1.14 -27.18
C ARG A 95 6.99 2.46 -26.45
N PHE A 96 6.69 2.39 -25.16
CA PHE A 96 6.45 3.57 -24.33
C PHE A 96 7.72 4.41 -24.21
N GLU A 97 7.65 5.66 -24.65
CA GLU A 97 8.72 6.63 -24.58
C GLU A 97 8.35 7.74 -23.61
N ALA A 98 9.15 7.95 -22.56
CA ALA A 98 8.83 8.94 -21.53
C ALA A 98 8.73 10.37 -22.08
N ASP A 99 9.50 10.71 -23.11
CA ASP A 99 9.49 12.06 -23.69
C ASP A 99 8.19 12.37 -24.46
N LEU A 100 7.49 11.33 -24.95
CA LEU A 100 6.28 11.46 -25.77
C LEU A 100 5.02 11.05 -25.01
N ASP A 101 5.08 9.95 -24.26
CA ASP A 101 3.93 9.24 -23.73
C ASP A 101 3.67 9.50 -22.24
N LEU A 102 4.54 10.25 -21.54
CA LEU A 102 4.38 10.47 -20.10
C LEU A 102 3.10 11.22 -19.75
N GLY A 103 2.54 12.00 -20.68
CA GLY A 103 1.22 12.62 -20.53
C GLY A 103 0.07 11.61 -20.39
N GLN A 104 0.27 10.35 -20.79
CA GLN A 104 -0.71 9.25 -20.64
C GLN A 104 -0.52 8.46 -19.34
N ALA A 105 0.52 8.76 -18.55
CA ALA A 105 0.79 8.06 -17.30
C ALA A 105 -0.26 8.38 -16.23
N ARG A 106 -0.56 7.39 -15.39
CA ARG A 106 -1.48 7.55 -14.26
C ARG A 106 -0.75 8.13 -13.06
N HIS A 107 -1.11 9.35 -12.70
CA HIS A 107 -0.56 9.98 -11.50
C HIS A 107 -1.06 9.30 -10.23
N LEU A 108 -0.14 9.05 -9.31
CA LEU A 108 -0.48 8.57 -7.98
C LEU A 108 -1.28 9.64 -7.23
N VAL A 109 -2.49 9.30 -6.80
CA VAL A 109 -3.32 10.22 -6.01
C VAL A 109 -2.72 10.40 -4.62
N THR A 110 -2.30 11.63 -4.31
CA THR A 110 -1.76 12.00 -3.00
C THR A 110 -2.74 12.90 -2.25
N LEU A 111 -3.18 12.45 -1.08
CA LEU A 111 -3.99 13.27 -0.16
C LEU A 111 -3.09 13.96 0.89
N PRO A 112 -3.51 15.10 1.45
CA PRO A 112 -2.82 15.77 2.55
C PRO A 112 -2.52 14.83 3.72
N ALA A 113 -1.42 15.08 4.43
CA ALA A 113 -0.98 14.20 5.52
C ALA A 113 -1.98 14.13 6.69
N LYS A 114 -2.71 15.23 6.93
CA LYS A 114 -3.73 15.31 7.98
C LYS A 114 -4.91 14.39 7.64
N ASP A 115 -5.24 13.48 8.54
CA ASP A 115 -6.41 12.57 8.42
C ASP A 115 -6.44 11.76 7.11
N LYS A 116 -5.25 11.50 6.53
CA LYS A 116 -5.09 10.83 5.22
C LYS A 116 -5.88 9.53 5.11
N ARG A 117 -5.87 8.71 6.16
CA ARG A 117 -6.62 7.45 6.23
C ARG A 117 -8.13 7.68 6.09
N GLN A 118 -8.69 8.55 6.92
CA GLN A 118 -10.11 8.87 6.94
C GLN A 118 -10.57 9.45 5.59
N GLN A 119 -9.74 10.25 4.93
CA GLN A 119 -10.05 10.77 3.59
C GLN A 119 -10.10 9.64 2.55
N PHE A 120 -9.13 8.72 2.54
CA PHE A 120 -9.17 7.58 1.63
C PHE A 120 -10.38 6.67 1.87
N LEU A 121 -10.68 6.36 3.14
CA LEU A 121 -11.87 5.57 3.48
C LEU A 121 -13.15 6.26 3.02
N THR A 122 -13.22 7.59 3.10
CA THR A 122 -14.35 8.37 2.59
C THR A 122 -14.48 8.25 1.07
N LEU A 123 -13.36 8.33 0.33
CA LEU A 123 -13.35 8.16 -1.13
C LEU A 123 -13.81 6.75 -1.54
N MET A 124 -13.32 5.72 -0.84
CA MET A 124 -13.72 4.33 -1.10
C MET A 124 -15.23 4.13 -0.90
N ARG A 125 -15.78 4.67 0.19
CA ARG A 125 -17.24 4.61 0.45
C ARG A 125 -18.06 5.36 -0.57
N LYS A 126 -17.56 6.49 -1.08
CA LYS A 126 -18.20 7.27 -2.14
C LYS A 126 -18.20 6.55 -3.50
N GLU A 127 -17.19 5.74 -3.77
CA GLU A 127 -17.09 5.01 -5.04
C GLU A 127 -17.89 3.70 -5.03
N ASP A 128 -18.12 3.15 -3.82
CA ASP A 128 -18.92 1.94 -3.58
C ASP A 128 -20.43 2.23 -3.57
N ASN A 129 -20.84 3.39 -3.05
CA ASN A 129 -22.19 3.92 -3.21
C ASN A 129 -22.28 4.68 -4.55
N LEU A 130 -22.81 4.05 -5.59
CA LEU A 130 -23.17 4.72 -6.86
C LEU A 130 -24.00 6.00 -6.63
#